data_AF-D4NX46-F1
#
_entry.id   AF-D4NX46-F1
#
_cell.length_a   1.000
_cell.length_b   1.000
_cell.length_c   1.000
_cell.angle_alpha   90.00
_cell.angle_beta   90.00
_cell.angle_gamma   90.00
#
_symmetry.space_group_name_H-M   'P 1'
#
loop_
_entity.id
_entity.type
_entity.pdbx_description
1 polymer ?
#
loop_
_entity_poly.entity_id
_entity_poly.type
_entity_poly.pdbx_seq_one_letter_code
_entity_poly.pdbx_strand_id
1 'polypeptide(L)'
;FDPQQRLLLEVTWEALEDAGQAPERLTGTQTGVFIGISTNDYGRIQFNDLSCIDAYAGTGNALSIAANRISYLFDLRGPSMAIDTACSSSLVAVHLACCSLWNGDSTLALAGGVNLILSPAITINFTKAGAMAPDGRCKAFDTRANGYVRSEGAGLVVLKPLSRALADGDPIYAVIRGSAVNQDGRSNGLMAPNPRAQEAVLREAYGRAGVSPGHVQYVEAHGTGT
;
A
#
# COMPACT_ATOMS: atom_id res chain seq x y z
N PHE A 1 -15.36 -1.77 -14.73
CA PHE A 1 -14.59 -2.01 -13.49
C PHE A 1 -13.28 -1.24 -13.57
N ASP A 2 -12.95 -0.48 -12.52
CA ASP A 2 -11.68 0.23 -12.36
C ASP A 2 -10.50 -0.70 -12.70
N PRO A 3 -9.59 -0.29 -13.62
CA PRO A 3 -8.38 -1.05 -13.92
C PRO A 3 -7.54 -1.40 -12.69
N GLN A 4 -7.56 -0.59 -11.63
CA GLN A 4 -6.87 -0.89 -10.37
C GLN A 4 -7.39 -2.18 -9.72
N GLN A 5 -8.72 -2.39 -9.72
CA GLN A 5 -9.30 -3.62 -9.17
C GLN A 5 -8.92 -4.84 -10.00
N ARG A 6 -8.80 -4.71 -11.33
CA ARG A 6 -8.38 -5.81 -12.22
C ARG A 6 -6.92 -6.19 -11.98
N LEU A 7 -6.05 -5.19 -11.96
CA LEU A 7 -4.62 -5.39 -11.73
C LEU A 7 -4.35 -6.01 -10.35
N LEU A 8 -5.09 -5.59 -9.32
CA LEU A 8 -4.99 -6.20 -8.00
C LEU A 8 -5.36 -7.68 -7.98
N LEU A 9 -6.33 -8.14 -8.78
CA LEU A 9 -6.66 -9.56 -8.85
C LEU A 9 -5.54 -10.37 -9.49
N GLU A 10 -4.95 -9.87 -10.59
CA GLU A 10 -3.80 -10.49 -11.26
C GLU A 10 -2.59 -10.55 -10.31
N VAL A 11 -2.21 -9.42 -9.72
CA VAL A 11 -1.05 -9.35 -8.80
C VAL A 11 -1.29 -10.16 -7.52
N THR A 12 -2.54 -10.29 -7.04
CA THR A 12 -2.84 -11.18 -5.92
C THR A 12 -2.61 -12.65 -6.30
N TRP A 13 -3.07 -13.06 -7.48
CA TRP A 13 -2.86 -14.42 -7.97
C TRP A 13 -1.36 -14.72 -8.08
N GLU A 14 -0.61 -13.85 -8.73
CA GLU A 14 0.85 -13.98 -8.90
C GLU A 14 1.58 -14.04 -7.55
N ALA A 15 1.20 -13.19 -6.58
CA ALA A 15 1.80 -13.19 -5.25
C ALA A 15 1.52 -14.49 -4.48
N LEU A 16 0.33 -15.07 -4.63
CA LEU A 16 -0.03 -16.36 -4.03
C LEU A 16 0.74 -17.51 -4.66
N GLU A 17 0.86 -17.53 -5.99
CA GLU A 17 1.67 -18.51 -6.72
C GLU A 17 3.15 -18.45 -6.30
N ASP A 18 3.73 -17.24 -6.26
CA ASP A 18 5.12 -17.02 -5.85
C ASP A 18 5.37 -17.46 -4.39
N ALA A 19 4.40 -17.24 -3.50
CA ALA A 19 4.46 -17.68 -2.11
C ALA A 19 4.16 -19.18 -1.91
N GLY A 20 3.85 -19.93 -2.97
CA GLY A 20 3.47 -21.35 -2.91
C GLY A 20 2.14 -21.60 -2.18
N GLN A 21 1.27 -20.58 -2.09
CA GLN A 21 -0.02 -20.66 -1.41
C GLN A 21 -1.13 -20.93 -2.42
N ALA A 22 -1.49 -22.20 -2.59
CA ALA A 22 -2.62 -22.59 -3.43
C ALA A 22 -3.92 -21.92 -2.91
N PRO A 23 -4.68 -21.17 -3.75
CA PRO A 23 -5.89 -20.47 -3.32
C PRO A 23 -6.92 -21.36 -2.62
N GLU A 24 -7.03 -22.63 -3.00
CA GLU A 24 -7.95 -23.60 -2.41
C GLU A 24 -7.65 -23.87 -0.93
N ARG A 25 -6.40 -23.69 -0.51
CA ARG A 25 -5.98 -23.82 0.90
C ARG A 25 -6.38 -22.61 1.74
N LEU A 26 -6.68 -21.48 1.10
CA LEU A 26 -7.05 -20.23 1.75
C LEU A 26 -8.57 -20.04 1.86
N THR A 27 -9.35 -20.78 1.07
CA THR A 27 -10.81 -20.79 1.12
C THR A 27 -11.33 -20.96 2.55
N GLY A 28 -12.11 -19.98 2.99
CA GLY A 28 -12.75 -19.96 4.30
C GLY A 28 -11.82 -19.67 5.48
N THR A 29 -10.53 -19.43 5.25
CA THR A 29 -9.54 -19.12 6.29
C THR A 29 -9.65 -17.67 6.76
N GLN A 30 -9.07 -17.37 7.93
CA GLN A 30 -8.93 -16.01 8.45
C GLN A 30 -7.76 -15.29 7.75
N THR A 31 -7.74 -15.31 6.42
CA THR A 31 -6.75 -14.55 5.65
C THR A 31 -7.23 -13.11 5.51
N GLY A 32 -6.41 -12.15 5.94
CA GLY A 32 -6.71 -10.72 5.83
C GLY A 32 -6.22 -10.10 4.52
N VAL A 33 -6.84 -9.00 4.10
CA VAL A 33 -6.52 -8.25 2.87
C VAL A 33 -6.41 -6.76 3.20
N PHE A 34 -5.23 -6.18 2.96
CA PHE A 34 -4.89 -4.81 3.33
C PHE A 34 -4.32 -4.10 2.09
N ILE A 35 -5.10 -3.22 1.46
CA ILE A 35 -4.73 -2.60 0.19
C ILE A 35 -4.63 -1.09 0.34
N GLY A 36 -3.43 -0.55 0.11
CA GLY A 36 -3.21 0.88 -0.06
C GLY A 36 -3.74 1.35 -1.43
N ILE A 37 -4.73 2.23 -1.43
CA ILE A 37 -5.34 2.77 -2.66
C ILE A 37 -5.96 4.15 -2.37
N SER A 38 -5.60 5.15 -3.18
CA SER A 38 -6.00 6.55 -2.96
C SER A 38 -6.64 7.22 -4.18
N THR A 39 -6.37 6.72 -5.38
CA THR A 39 -6.86 7.31 -6.64
C THR A 39 -8.17 6.66 -7.09
N ASN A 40 -9.12 7.46 -7.57
CA ASN A 40 -10.41 6.99 -8.12
C ASN A 40 -10.74 7.71 -9.45
N ASP A 41 -9.75 7.81 -10.33
CA ASP A 41 -9.89 8.54 -11.60
C ASP A 41 -10.95 7.91 -12.50
N TYR A 42 -10.98 6.58 -12.60
CA TYR A 42 -11.94 5.85 -13.43
C TYR A 42 -13.38 6.09 -12.96
N GLY A 43 -13.62 6.04 -11.64
CA GLY A 43 -14.94 6.32 -11.07
C GLY A 43 -15.37 7.76 -11.37
N ARG A 44 -14.47 8.74 -11.25
CA ARG A 44 -14.80 10.14 -11.60
C ARG A 44 -15.16 10.29 -13.07
N ILE A 45 -14.49 9.59 -13.98
CA ILE A 45 -14.84 9.60 -15.41
C ILE A 45 -16.22 8.96 -15.62
N GLN A 46 -16.47 7.78 -15.04
CA GLN A 46 -17.71 7.04 -15.22
C GLN A 46 -18.92 7.77 -14.62
N PHE A 47 -18.80 8.32 -13.41
CA PHE A 47 -19.92 8.99 -12.72
C PHE A 47 -20.20 10.41 -13.24
N ASN A 48 -19.29 11.00 -14.03
CA ASN A 48 -19.54 12.28 -14.70
C ASN A 48 -20.45 12.15 -15.93
N ASP A 49 -20.56 10.95 -16.52
CA ASP A 49 -21.54 10.65 -17.57
C ASP A 49 -22.66 9.78 -17.01
N LEU A 50 -23.80 10.40 -16.72
CA LEU A 50 -24.96 9.70 -16.16
C LEU A 50 -25.47 8.55 -17.05
N SER A 51 -25.20 8.58 -18.35
CA SER A 51 -25.58 7.51 -19.27
C SER A 51 -24.73 6.24 -19.15
N CYS A 52 -23.54 6.36 -18.55
CA CYS A 52 -22.60 5.27 -18.30
C CYS A 52 -22.76 4.62 -16.91
N ILE A 53 -23.74 5.07 -16.12
CA ILE A 53 -24.02 4.53 -14.80
C ILE A 53 -24.95 3.32 -14.94
N ASP A 54 -24.40 2.14 -14.66
CA ASP A 54 -25.14 0.88 -14.55
C ASP A 54 -25.11 0.33 -13.12
N ALA A 55 -25.72 -0.84 -12.91
CA ALA A 55 -25.76 -1.52 -11.61
C ALA A 55 -24.36 -1.89 -11.05
N TYR A 56 -23.33 -1.94 -11.89
CA TYR A 56 -21.97 -2.30 -11.52
C TYR A 56 -21.07 -1.09 -11.30
N ALA A 57 -21.49 0.13 -11.66
CA ALA A 57 -20.70 1.35 -11.48
C ALA A 57 -20.27 1.56 -10.02
N GLY A 58 -21.13 1.25 -9.04
CA GLY A 58 -20.79 1.35 -7.62
C GLY A 58 -19.67 0.37 -7.22
N THR A 59 -19.91 -0.92 -7.40
CA THR A 59 -18.94 -1.97 -7.01
C THR A 59 -17.69 -1.97 -7.88
N GLY A 60 -17.78 -1.45 -9.09
CA GLY A 60 -16.66 -1.34 -10.01
C GLY A 60 -15.70 -0.20 -9.72
N ASN A 61 -16.02 0.73 -8.82
CA ASN A 61 -15.17 1.91 -8.55
C ASN A 61 -14.93 2.19 -7.06
N ALA A 62 -15.76 1.68 -6.16
CA ALA A 62 -15.55 1.91 -4.74
C ALA A 62 -14.19 1.36 -4.29
N LEU A 63 -13.39 2.20 -3.62
CA LEU A 63 -12.05 1.81 -3.14
C LEU A 63 -12.10 0.64 -2.17
N SER A 64 -13.12 0.57 -1.30
CA SER A 64 -13.35 -0.56 -0.39
C SER A 64 -13.52 -1.88 -1.13
N ILE A 65 -14.06 -1.86 -2.36
CA ILE A 65 -14.23 -3.07 -3.17
C ILE A 65 -12.91 -3.57 -3.74
N ALA A 66 -11.86 -2.75 -3.81
CA ALA A 66 -10.53 -3.22 -4.22
C ALA A 66 -10.02 -4.35 -3.31
N ALA A 67 -10.13 -4.18 -1.99
CA ALA A 67 -9.80 -5.24 -1.03
C ALA A 67 -10.90 -6.32 -0.98
N ASN A 68 -12.18 -5.91 -0.87
CA ASN A 68 -13.27 -6.87 -0.67
C ASN A 68 -13.49 -7.81 -1.86
N ARG A 69 -13.14 -7.39 -3.09
CA ARG A 69 -13.24 -8.25 -4.28
C ARG A 69 -12.22 -9.38 -4.24
N ILE A 70 -11.02 -9.14 -3.69
CA ILE A 70 -10.02 -10.18 -3.43
C ILE A 70 -10.58 -11.16 -2.40
N SER A 71 -11.05 -10.67 -1.25
CA SER A 71 -11.64 -11.51 -0.21
C SER A 71 -12.81 -12.33 -0.72
N TYR A 72 -13.68 -11.73 -1.53
CA TYR A 72 -14.82 -12.42 -2.14
C TYR A 72 -14.38 -13.53 -3.10
N LEU A 73 -13.43 -13.24 -4.00
CA LEU A 73 -13.00 -14.20 -5.02
C LEU A 73 -12.36 -15.45 -4.41
N PHE A 74 -11.60 -15.29 -3.33
CA PHE A 74 -10.85 -16.38 -2.69
C PHE A 74 -11.49 -16.88 -1.38
N ASP A 75 -12.72 -16.45 -1.06
CA ASP A 75 -13.44 -16.76 0.20
C ASP A 75 -12.59 -16.50 1.47
N LEU A 76 -11.87 -15.38 1.50
CA LEU A 76 -11.03 -14.99 2.64
C LEU A 76 -11.88 -14.29 3.71
N ARG A 77 -11.80 -14.76 4.95
CA ARG A 77 -12.68 -14.35 6.06
C ARG A 77 -11.98 -13.54 7.15
N GLY A 78 -10.75 -13.09 6.90
CA GLY A 78 -10.06 -12.13 7.77
C GLY A 78 -10.49 -10.68 7.51
N PRO A 79 -9.87 -9.70 8.19
CA PRO A 79 -10.09 -8.27 7.94
C PRO A 79 -9.82 -7.90 6.47
N SER A 80 -10.69 -7.11 5.86
CA SER A 80 -10.55 -6.64 4.48
C SER A 80 -10.70 -5.12 4.41
N MET A 81 -9.62 -4.42 4.06
CA MET A 81 -9.55 -2.96 4.19
C MET A 81 -8.84 -2.31 3.00
N ALA A 82 -9.46 -1.25 2.51
CA ALA A 82 -8.82 -0.26 1.66
C ALA A 82 -8.31 0.90 2.52
N ILE A 83 -7.07 1.31 2.31
CA ILE A 83 -6.35 2.26 3.16
C ILE A 83 -5.86 3.42 2.31
N ASP A 84 -6.20 4.63 2.73
CA ASP A 84 -5.74 5.86 2.10
C ASP A 84 -5.03 6.76 3.12
N THR A 85 -3.70 6.76 3.06
CA THR A 85 -2.81 7.70 3.74
C THR A 85 -1.87 8.37 2.75
N ALA A 86 -2.33 8.56 1.50
CA ALA A 86 -1.56 9.05 0.37
C ALA A 86 -0.27 8.22 0.10
N CYS A 87 0.91 8.85 0.09
CA CYS A 87 2.16 8.20 -0.31
C CYS A 87 2.57 7.03 0.61
N SER A 88 2.05 6.97 1.84
CA SER A 88 2.37 5.91 2.80
C SER A 88 1.38 4.74 2.80
N SER A 89 0.31 4.79 1.98
CA SER A 89 -0.81 3.84 2.04
C SER A 89 -0.38 2.37 2.03
N SER A 90 0.58 1.99 1.17
CA SER A 90 1.06 0.61 1.08
C SER A 90 1.85 0.16 2.32
N LEU A 91 2.67 1.04 2.91
CA LEU A 91 3.39 0.74 4.15
C LEU A 91 2.46 0.69 5.36
N VAL A 92 1.42 1.53 5.39
CA VAL A 92 0.37 1.46 6.42
C VAL A 92 -0.44 0.17 6.27
N ALA A 93 -0.72 -0.28 5.03
CA ALA A 93 -1.34 -1.58 4.78
C ALA A 93 -0.51 -2.74 5.30
N VAL A 94 0.81 -2.75 5.02
CA VAL A 94 1.74 -3.74 5.59
C VAL A 94 1.79 -3.66 7.12
N HIS A 95 1.82 -2.46 7.69
CA HIS A 95 1.80 -2.28 9.15
C HIS A 95 0.54 -2.90 9.78
N LEU A 96 -0.65 -2.60 9.25
CA LEU A 96 -1.91 -3.13 9.76
C LEU A 96 -2.03 -4.65 9.55
N ALA A 97 -1.49 -5.18 8.45
CA ALA A 97 -1.39 -6.62 8.23
C ALA A 97 -0.52 -7.30 9.29
N CYS A 98 0.67 -6.74 9.60
CA CYS A 98 1.52 -7.23 10.69
C CYS A 98 0.79 -7.19 12.04
N CYS A 99 0.11 -6.09 12.36
CA CYS A 99 -0.68 -5.98 13.59
C CYS A 99 -1.78 -7.05 13.66
N SER A 100 -2.50 -7.29 12.56
CA SER A 100 -3.55 -8.31 12.48
C SER A 100 -2.98 -9.72 12.69
N LEU A 101 -1.82 -10.03 12.10
CA LEU A 101 -1.12 -11.30 12.30
C LEU A 101 -0.62 -11.48 13.73
N TRP A 102 -0.06 -10.42 14.35
CA TRP A 102 0.43 -10.46 15.73
C TRP A 102 -0.70 -10.60 16.75
N ASN A 103 -1.85 -9.98 16.49
CA ASN A 103 -3.04 -10.07 17.34
C ASN A 103 -3.84 -11.36 17.13
N GLY A 104 -3.58 -12.11 16.04
CA GLY A 104 -4.31 -13.32 15.70
C GLY A 104 -5.64 -13.08 14.97
N ASP A 105 -5.93 -11.84 14.58
CA ASP A 105 -7.09 -11.51 13.73
C ASP A 105 -6.95 -12.06 12.30
N SER A 106 -5.71 -12.34 11.87
CA SER A 106 -5.40 -13.01 10.61
C SER A 106 -4.42 -14.17 10.82
N THR A 107 -4.58 -15.24 10.05
CA THR A 107 -3.62 -16.37 9.99
C THR A 107 -2.59 -16.23 8.87
N LEU A 108 -2.95 -15.47 7.83
CA LEU A 108 -2.15 -15.06 6.68
C LEU A 108 -2.68 -13.69 6.25
N ALA A 109 -1.85 -12.82 5.67
CA ALA A 109 -2.31 -11.52 5.21
C ALA A 109 -1.73 -11.16 3.84
N LEU A 110 -2.59 -10.68 2.96
CA LEU A 110 -2.24 -10.03 1.71
C LEU A 110 -2.12 -8.54 1.96
N ALA A 111 -0.95 -7.95 1.73
CA ALA A 111 -0.73 -6.52 1.98
C ALA A 111 0.00 -5.86 0.82
N GLY A 112 -0.40 -4.65 0.45
CA GLY A 112 0.22 -3.99 -0.70
C GLY A 112 -0.46 -2.68 -1.08
N GLY A 113 -0.36 -2.32 -2.36
CA GLY A 113 -1.08 -1.17 -2.89
C GLY A 113 -1.09 -1.10 -4.41
N VAL A 114 -1.91 -0.19 -4.92
CA VAL A 114 -2.04 0.09 -6.36
C VAL A 114 -2.22 1.59 -6.59
N ASN A 115 -1.67 2.08 -7.69
CA ASN A 115 -1.87 3.45 -8.17
C ASN A 115 -1.86 3.46 -9.70
N LEU A 116 -2.90 4.04 -10.30
CA LEU A 116 -2.97 4.31 -11.74
C LEU A 116 -3.31 5.79 -11.98
N ILE A 117 -2.80 6.34 -13.08
CA ILE A 117 -2.95 7.73 -13.53
C ILE A 117 -3.82 7.73 -14.78
N LEU A 118 -5.14 7.70 -14.57
CA LEU A 118 -6.11 7.61 -15.67
C LEU A 118 -6.64 8.98 -16.11
N SER A 119 -6.32 10.03 -15.35
CA SER A 119 -6.71 11.41 -15.65
C SER A 119 -5.55 12.39 -15.39
N PRO A 120 -5.42 13.46 -16.20
CA PRO A 120 -4.42 14.50 -15.96
C PRO A 120 -4.77 15.40 -14.76
N ALA A 121 -6.00 15.32 -14.21
CA ALA A 121 -6.50 16.28 -13.22
C ALA A 121 -5.60 16.42 -11.98
N ILE A 122 -5.15 15.30 -11.41
CA ILE A 122 -4.26 15.30 -10.24
C ILE A 122 -2.84 15.76 -10.61
N THR A 123 -2.35 15.41 -11.80
CA THR A 123 -1.06 15.92 -12.29
C THR A 123 -1.09 17.43 -12.44
N ILE A 124 -2.16 18.00 -13.02
CA ILE A 124 -2.34 19.46 -13.13
C ILE A 124 -2.38 20.10 -11.74
N ASN A 125 -3.07 19.48 -10.77
CA ASN A 125 -3.11 19.97 -9.40
C ASN A 125 -1.71 20.02 -8.77
N PHE A 126 -0.94 18.93 -8.83
CA PHE A 126 0.41 18.89 -8.26
C PHE A 126 1.40 19.80 -8.99
N THR A 127 1.27 19.98 -10.30
CA THR A 127 2.06 20.98 -11.04
C THR A 127 1.75 22.39 -10.55
N LYS A 128 0.48 22.75 -10.35
CA LYS A 128 0.09 24.06 -9.80
C LYS A 128 0.50 24.24 -8.33
N ALA A 129 0.60 23.15 -7.58
CA ALA A 129 1.10 23.14 -6.21
C ALA A 129 2.64 23.22 -6.13
N GLY A 130 3.36 23.21 -7.27
CA GLY A 130 4.81 23.28 -7.32
C GLY A 130 5.52 21.98 -6.91
N ALA A 131 4.81 20.85 -6.87
CA ALA A 131 5.37 19.58 -6.39
C ALA A 131 6.02 18.74 -7.51
N MET A 132 5.70 19.01 -8.77
CA MET A 132 6.16 18.23 -9.93
C MET A 132 7.49 18.75 -10.48
N ALA A 133 8.45 17.84 -10.72
CA ALA A 133 9.69 18.15 -11.42
C ALA A 133 9.44 18.46 -12.91
N PRO A 134 9.87 19.63 -13.44
CA PRO A 134 9.66 19.99 -14.85
C PRO A 134 10.33 19.04 -15.86
N ASP A 135 11.41 18.37 -15.47
CA ASP A 135 12.15 17.40 -16.27
C ASP A 135 11.67 15.95 -16.06
N GLY A 136 10.62 15.75 -15.25
CA GLY A 136 9.98 14.44 -15.06
C GLY A 136 10.85 13.41 -14.35
N ARG A 137 11.77 13.84 -13.47
CA ARG A 137 12.69 12.95 -12.75
C ARG A 137 12.75 13.25 -11.26
N CYS A 138 12.59 12.22 -10.43
CA CYS A 138 12.93 12.28 -9.01
C CYS A 138 14.46 12.27 -8.87
N LYS A 139 15.04 13.37 -8.40
CA LYS A 139 16.49 13.52 -8.20
C LYS A 139 16.81 13.50 -6.70
N ALA A 140 16.50 12.37 -6.06
CA ALA A 140 16.67 12.20 -4.62
C ALA A 140 18.12 12.52 -4.20
N PHE A 141 18.27 13.39 -3.21
CA PHE A 141 19.57 13.77 -2.61
C PHE A 141 20.56 14.51 -3.55
N ASP A 142 20.14 14.89 -4.75
CA ASP A 142 20.94 15.70 -5.68
C ASP A 142 20.66 17.19 -5.48
N THR A 143 21.67 18.05 -5.66
CA THR A 143 21.51 19.51 -5.56
C THR A 143 20.53 20.10 -6.59
N ARG A 144 20.20 19.34 -7.64
CA ARG A 144 19.24 19.69 -8.70
C ARG A 144 17.82 19.18 -8.42
N ALA A 145 17.56 18.62 -7.24
CA ALA A 145 16.23 18.27 -6.75
C ALA A 145 15.27 19.45 -6.92
N ASN A 146 14.14 19.22 -7.55
CA ASN A 146 13.18 20.27 -7.93
C ASN A 146 11.74 19.74 -8.06
N GLY A 147 11.41 18.67 -7.33
CA GLY A 147 10.10 18.01 -7.36
C GLY A 147 10.19 16.52 -7.65
N TYR A 148 9.03 15.88 -7.70
CA TYR A 148 8.91 14.45 -8.04
C TYR A 148 8.16 14.26 -9.37
N VAL A 149 8.16 13.02 -9.87
CA VAL A 149 7.32 12.58 -10.98
C VAL A 149 6.37 11.50 -10.52
N ARG A 150 5.12 11.51 -11.01
CA ARG A 150 4.14 10.47 -10.71
C ARG A 150 4.41 9.23 -11.54
N SER A 151 4.21 8.06 -10.94
CA SER A 151 4.31 6.76 -11.60
C SER A 151 3.10 5.89 -11.29
N GLU A 152 2.93 4.81 -12.05
CA GLU A 152 1.90 3.81 -11.87
C GLU A 152 2.50 2.50 -11.36
N GLY A 153 1.70 1.67 -10.71
CA GLY A 153 2.13 0.35 -10.29
C GLY A 153 1.15 -0.34 -9.34
N ALA A 154 1.32 -1.65 -9.21
CA ALA A 154 0.67 -2.47 -8.19
C ALA A 154 1.72 -3.43 -7.62
N GLY A 155 1.59 -3.76 -6.33
CA GLY A 155 2.45 -4.73 -5.68
C GLY A 155 1.82 -5.25 -4.40
N LEU A 156 1.93 -6.55 -4.18
CA LEU A 156 1.46 -7.24 -2.98
C LEU A 156 2.58 -8.11 -2.40
N VAL A 157 2.54 -8.27 -1.08
CA VAL A 157 3.33 -9.26 -0.34
C VAL A 157 2.39 -10.18 0.42
N VAL A 158 2.78 -11.45 0.51
CA VAL A 158 2.11 -12.46 1.33
C VAL A 158 2.82 -12.55 2.68
N LEU A 159 2.10 -12.28 3.76
CA LEU A 159 2.65 -12.20 5.10
C LEU A 159 2.08 -13.32 5.98
N LYS A 160 2.96 -13.93 6.77
CA LYS A 160 2.63 -15.02 7.69
C LYS A 160 3.51 -14.94 8.93
N PRO A 161 3.05 -15.36 10.13
CA PRO A 161 3.92 -15.43 11.29
C PRO A 161 5.11 -16.36 11.01
N LEU A 162 6.33 -15.92 11.32
CA LEU A 162 7.55 -16.65 10.99
C LEU A 162 7.54 -18.11 11.47
N SER A 163 7.04 -18.34 12.69
CA SER A 163 6.91 -19.69 13.25
C SER A 163 5.99 -20.60 12.43
N ARG A 164 4.94 -20.05 11.84
CA ARG A 164 4.01 -20.77 10.96
C ARG A 164 4.62 -21.00 9.58
N ALA A 165 5.30 -20.01 9.01
CA ALA A 165 5.99 -20.16 7.74
C ALA A 165 7.05 -21.28 7.80
N LEU A 166 7.83 -21.33 8.90
CA LEU A 166 8.79 -22.39 9.15
C LEU A 166 8.13 -23.77 9.33
N ALA A 167 7.02 -23.84 10.07
CA ALA A 167 6.31 -25.09 10.30
C ALA A 167 5.69 -25.66 9.01
N ASP A 168 5.19 -24.78 8.13
CA ASP A 168 4.54 -25.17 6.89
C ASP A 168 5.53 -25.36 5.73
N GLY A 169 6.81 -25.02 5.94
CA GLY A 169 7.88 -25.16 4.95
C GLY A 169 7.81 -24.11 3.83
N ASP A 170 7.24 -22.94 4.11
CA ASP A 170 7.08 -21.88 3.12
C ASP A 170 8.42 -21.22 2.77
N PRO A 171 8.61 -20.73 1.53
CA PRO A 171 9.75 -19.89 1.18
C PRO A 171 9.67 -18.55 1.94
N ILE A 172 10.79 -18.14 2.55
CA ILE A 172 10.89 -16.90 3.34
C ILE A 172 11.90 -15.97 2.68
N TYR A 173 11.42 -14.88 2.07
CA TYR A 173 12.30 -13.87 1.48
C TYR A 173 12.91 -12.92 2.50
N ALA A 174 12.11 -12.49 3.49
CA ALA A 174 12.54 -11.55 4.52
C ALA A 174 11.66 -11.66 5.76
N VAL A 175 12.09 -11.04 6.85
CA VAL A 175 11.34 -10.94 8.11
C VAL A 175 11.09 -9.49 8.46
N ILE A 176 9.81 -9.11 8.61
CA ILE A 176 9.44 -7.81 9.14
C ILE A 176 9.60 -7.85 10.66
N ARG A 177 10.68 -7.25 11.15
CA ARG A 177 11.02 -7.26 12.58
C ARG A 177 10.18 -6.29 13.40
N GLY A 178 9.79 -5.16 12.82
CA GLY A 178 8.97 -4.13 13.46
C GLY A 178 8.54 -3.08 12.44
N SER A 179 7.47 -2.37 12.76
CA SER A 179 6.93 -1.28 11.95
C SER A 179 6.18 -0.28 12.84
N ALA A 180 6.11 0.98 12.39
CA ALA A 180 5.45 2.05 13.10
C ALA A 180 4.82 3.04 12.12
N VAL A 181 3.77 3.71 12.56
CA VAL A 181 3.06 4.77 11.83
C VAL A 181 2.77 5.90 12.81
N ASN A 182 2.98 7.15 12.39
CA ASN A 182 2.59 8.33 13.16
C ASN A 182 2.11 9.45 12.23
N GLN A 183 1.94 10.66 12.78
CA GLN A 183 1.52 11.85 12.06
C GLN A 183 2.45 13.01 12.40
N ASP A 184 2.67 13.90 11.43
CA ASP A 184 3.47 15.11 11.56
C ASP A 184 2.84 16.11 12.53
N GLY A 185 1.52 16.01 12.73
CA GLY A 185 0.75 16.91 13.58
C GLY A 185 0.73 18.34 13.03
N ARG A 186 0.84 19.33 13.91
CA ARG A 186 0.94 20.74 13.49
C ARG A 186 2.39 21.06 13.08
N SER A 187 2.64 21.13 11.77
CA SER A 187 3.93 21.48 11.16
C SER A 187 3.88 22.86 10.46
N ASN A 188 4.91 23.20 9.68
CA ASN A 188 5.03 24.47 8.94
C ASN A 188 4.03 24.62 7.76
N GLY A 189 3.13 23.66 7.59
CA GLY A 189 2.09 23.64 6.57
C GLY A 189 1.55 22.21 6.42
N LEU A 190 0.31 22.03 5.98
CA LEU A 190 -0.31 20.71 5.93
C LEU A 190 0.48 19.68 5.07
N MET A 191 1.22 20.16 4.07
CA MET A 191 2.06 19.34 3.19
C MET A 191 3.56 19.42 3.55
N ALA A 192 3.94 20.20 4.56
CA ALA A 192 5.34 20.36 4.95
C ALA A 192 5.76 19.21 5.88
N PRO A 193 6.87 18.50 5.57
CA PRO A 193 7.34 17.39 6.38
C PRO A 193 7.80 17.86 7.76
N ASN A 194 7.66 16.99 8.77
CA ASN A 194 8.17 17.24 10.13
C ASN A 194 9.34 16.30 10.47
N PRO A 195 10.60 16.78 10.47
CA PRO A 195 11.77 15.95 10.78
C PRO A 195 11.70 15.28 12.17
N ARG A 196 11.09 15.93 13.16
CA ARG A 196 10.94 15.34 14.51
C ARG A 196 9.96 14.18 14.52
N ALA A 197 8.88 14.26 13.72
CA ALA A 197 7.94 13.16 13.58
C ALA A 197 8.56 11.99 12.82
N GLN A 198 9.36 12.26 11.78
CA GLN A 198 10.12 11.23 11.06
C GLN A 198 11.14 10.52 11.98
N GLU A 199 11.87 11.28 12.81
CA GLU A 199 12.76 10.70 13.80
C GLU A 199 11.99 9.82 14.80
N ALA A 200 10.84 10.31 15.30
CA ALA A 200 10.03 9.58 16.26
C ALA A 200 9.48 8.25 15.71
N VAL A 201 8.99 8.21 14.46
CA VAL A 201 8.49 6.97 13.86
C VAL A 201 9.61 5.96 13.63
N LEU A 202 10.81 6.42 13.25
CA LEU A 202 11.97 5.55 13.11
C LEU A 202 12.39 4.96 14.46
N ARG A 203 12.45 5.78 15.51
CA ARG A 203 12.77 5.31 16.88
C ARG A 203 11.77 4.27 17.37
N GLU A 204 10.49 4.49 17.14
CA GLU A 204 9.44 3.53 17.49
C GLU A 204 9.57 2.23 16.69
N ALA A 205 9.80 2.31 15.37
CA ALA A 205 10.01 1.13 14.53
C ALA A 205 11.22 0.30 14.98
N TYR A 206 12.34 0.95 15.31
CA TYR A 206 13.53 0.30 15.87
C TYR A 206 13.29 -0.32 17.23
N GLY A 207 12.56 0.38 18.12
CA GLY A 207 12.16 -0.12 19.42
C GLY A 207 11.32 -1.40 19.30
N ARG A 208 10.30 -1.40 18.44
CA ARG A 208 9.46 -2.58 18.16
C ARG A 208 10.24 -3.72 17.52
N ALA A 209 11.20 -3.41 16.65
CA ALA A 209 12.05 -4.41 16.02
C ALA A 209 13.09 -5.05 16.95
N GLY A 210 13.39 -4.40 18.09
CA GLY A 210 14.52 -4.74 18.94
C GLY A 210 15.86 -4.62 18.21
N VAL A 211 15.98 -3.64 17.29
CA VAL A 211 17.16 -3.44 16.43
C VAL A 211 17.78 -2.09 16.75
N SER A 212 19.08 -2.09 17.06
CA SER A 212 19.85 -0.84 17.19
C SER A 212 20.01 -0.18 15.81
N PRO A 213 19.86 1.16 15.70
CA PRO A 213 20.08 1.87 14.44
C PRO A 213 21.44 1.57 13.78
N GLY A 214 22.49 1.31 14.58
CA GLY A 214 23.82 0.97 14.07
C GLY A 214 23.93 -0.39 13.38
N HIS A 215 22.92 -1.26 13.50
CA HIS A 215 22.85 -2.54 12.78
C HIS A 215 22.13 -2.42 11.43
N VAL A 216 21.55 -1.25 11.11
CA VAL A 216 20.85 -1.02 9.84
C VAL A 216 21.88 -0.71 8.77
N GLN A 217 21.94 -1.57 7.75
CA GLN A 217 22.92 -1.44 6.66
C GLN A 217 22.40 -0.60 5.50
N TYR A 218 21.08 -0.54 5.33
CA TYR A 218 20.44 0.10 4.19
C TYR A 218 19.11 0.73 4.60
N VAL A 219 18.79 1.87 3.99
CA VAL A 219 17.50 2.58 4.15
C VAL A 219 16.97 2.91 2.76
N GLU A 220 15.88 2.26 2.37
CA GLU A 220 15.07 2.69 1.22
C GLU A 220 14.27 3.93 1.67
N ALA A 221 14.77 5.12 1.31
CA ALA A 221 14.20 6.37 1.76
C ALA A 221 12.94 6.77 0.96
N HIS A 222 12.10 7.64 1.52
CA HIS A 222 10.96 8.20 0.78
C HIS A 222 11.41 8.93 -0.50
N GLY A 223 12.56 9.62 -0.45
CA GLY A 223 13.37 9.94 -1.63
C GLY A 223 12.67 10.70 -2.75
N THR A 224 11.74 11.61 -2.46
CA THR A 224 10.91 12.27 -3.49
C THR A 224 11.69 13.20 -4.42
N GLY A 225 12.87 13.70 -4.02
CA GLY A 225 13.64 14.67 -4.81
C GLY A 225 13.10 16.10 -4.75
N THR A 226 12.47 16.46 -3.62
CA THR A 226 11.92 17.79 -3.31
C THR A 226 12.84 18.61 -2.44
#